data_AF-A0A849DV30-F1
#
_entry.id   AF-A0A849DV30-F1
#
_cell.length_a   1.000
_cell.length_b   1.000
_cell.length_c   1.000
_cell.angle_alpha   90.00
_cell.angle_beta   90.00
_cell.angle_gamma   90.00
#
_symmetry.space_group_name_H-M   'P 1'
#
loop_
_entity.id
_entity.type
_entity.pdbx_description
1 polymer ?
#
loop_
_entity_poly.entity_id
_entity_poly.type
_entity_poly.pdbx_seq_one_letter_code
_entity_poly.pdbx_strand_id
1 'polypeptide(L)' 'ALLPQGHPERAQRAKNMVNKMDELGFGNCSNEYECAVACPKGIDVKNIARLNREFVKANLGKSK' A
#
# COMPACT_ATOMS: atom_id res chain seq x y z
N ALA A 1 10.81 25.21 5.76
CA ALA A 1 11.15 23.95 5.07
C ALA A 1 9.95 23.01 5.13
N LEU A 2 9.50 22.44 4.01
CA LEU A 2 8.43 21.45 4.00
C LEU A 2 9.03 20.13 4.50
N LEU A 3 8.65 19.71 5.71
CA LEU A 3 9.11 18.44 6.27
C LEU A 3 8.53 17.29 5.44
N PRO A 4 9.28 16.20 5.21
CA PRO A 4 8.81 15.04 4.47
C PRO A 4 7.85 14.23 5.37
N GLN A 5 6.66 14.75 5.61
CA GLN A 5 5.60 14.10 6.39
C GLN A 5 5.28 12.74 5.77
N GLY A 6 5.25 11.66 6.57
CA GLY A 6 4.91 10.33 6.06
C GLY A 6 6.09 9.52 5.52
N HIS A 7 7.23 10.14 5.23
CA HIS A 7 8.35 9.46 4.58
C HIS A 7 9.12 8.50 5.49
N PRO A 8 9.48 8.86 6.74
CA PRO A 8 10.19 7.93 7.64
C PRO A 8 9.40 6.65 7.90
N GLU A 9 8.10 6.74 8.09
CA GLU A 9 7.22 5.64 8.45
C GLU A 9 6.65 4.86 7.24
N ARG A 10 6.93 5.30 6.00
CA ARG A 10 6.30 4.75 4.79
C ARG A 10 6.42 3.23 4.66
N ALA A 11 7.58 2.68 5.02
CA ALA A 11 7.86 1.26 4.92
C ALA A 11 7.05 0.47 5.95
N GLN A 12 7.03 0.95 7.20
CA GLN A 12 6.24 0.35 8.27
C GLN A 12 4.74 0.43 7.95
N ARG A 13 4.27 1.57 7.47
CA ARG A 13 2.87 1.77 7.07
C ARG A 13 2.45 0.83 5.94
N ALA A 14 3.29 0.65 4.92
CA ALA A 14 2.99 -0.26 3.82
C ALA A 14 2.88 -1.72 4.31
N LYS A 15 3.83 -2.18 5.15
CA LYS A 15 3.80 -3.53 5.74
C LYS A 15 2.57 -3.73 6.63
N ASN A 16 2.28 -2.79 7.52
CA ASN A 16 1.12 -2.86 8.40
C ASN A 16 -0.20 -2.90 7.63
N MET A 17 -0.28 -2.17 6.52
CA MET A 17 -1.49 -2.18 5.71
C MET A 17 -1.69 -3.53 5.02
N VAL A 18 -0.65 -4.11 4.43
CA VAL A 18 -0.77 -5.45 3.82
C VAL A 18 -1.08 -6.52 4.87
N ASN A 19 -0.38 -6.50 6.01
CA ASN A 19 -0.68 -7.41 7.12
C ASN A 19 -2.16 -7.31 7.55
N LYS A 20 -2.69 -6.09 7.64
CA LYS A 20 -4.10 -5.91 8.01
C LYS A 20 -5.06 -6.39 6.93
N MET A 21 -4.70 -6.25 5.66
CA MET A 21 -5.48 -6.80 4.54
C MET A 21 -5.53 -8.32 4.60
N ASP A 22 -4.41 -8.97 4.90
CA ASP A 22 -4.31 -10.43 5.05
C ASP A 22 -5.11 -10.90 6.28
N GLU A 23 -4.96 -10.24 7.43
CA GLU A 23 -5.74 -10.52 8.64
C GLU A 23 -7.26 -10.44 8.42
N LEU A 24 -7.71 -9.50 7.59
CA LEU A 24 -9.12 -9.28 7.28
C LEU A 24 -9.61 -10.08 6.05
N GLY A 25 -8.73 -10.82 5.39
CA GLY A 25 -9.06 -11.62 4.20
C GLY A 25 -9.39 -10.78 2.97
N PHE A 26 -8.94 -9.52 2.89
CA PHE A 26 -9.15 -8.68 1.70
C PHE A 26 -8.30 -9.10 0.51
N GLY A 27 -7.16 -9.77 0.76
CA GLY A 27 -6.21 -10.15 -0.28
C GLY A 27 -5.56 -8.96 -0.98
N ASN A 28 -4.81 -9.24 -2.05
CA ASN A 28 -4.13 -8.22 -2.85
C ASN A 28 -4.95 -7.84 -4.10
N CYS A 29 -4.83 -6.58 -4.51
CA CYS A 29 -5.40 -6.16 -5.79
C CYS A 29 -4.53 -6.64 -6.97
N SER A 30 -5.16 -7.19 -8.01
CA SER A 30 -4.51 -7.54 -9.28
C SER A 30 -4.52 -6.35 -10.26
N ASN A 31 -3.90 -6.52 -11.43
CA ASN A 31 -3.92 -5.53 -12.50
C ASN A 31 -5.28 -5.40 -13.21
N GLU A 32 -6.27 -6.21 -12.83
CA GLU A 32 -7.64 -6.13 -13.35
C GLU A 32 -8.43 -4.97 -12.74
N TYR A 33 -7.94 -4.39 -11.64
CA TYR A 33 -8.52 -3.24 -10.95
C TYR A 33 -9.96 -3.39 -10.44
N GLU A 34 -10.52 -4.60 -10.45
CA GLU A 34 -11.84 -4.91 -9.89
C GLU A 34 -11.96 -4.45 -8.43
N CYS A 35 -10.91 -4.64 -7.64
CA CYS A 35 -10.86 -4.25 -6.23
C CYS A 35 -11.15 -2.76 -5.99
N ALA A 36 -10.75 -1.88 -6.93
CA ALA A 36 -10.92 -0.44 -6.80
C ALA A 36 -12.36 -0.01 -7.05
N VAL A 37 -13.05 -0.71 -7.96
CA VAL A 37 -14.47 -0.51 -8.29
C VAL A 37 -15.36 -1.08 -7.19
N ALA A 38 -15.05 -2.27 -6.69
CA ALA A 38 -15.83 -2.93 -5.65
C ALA A 38 -15.66 -2.28 -4.25
N CYS A 39 -14.61 -1.49 -4.05
CA CYS A 39 -14.34 -0.89 -2.75
C CYS A 39 -15.41 0.16 -2.38
N PRO A 40 -16.12 0.00 -1.24
CA PRO A 40 -17.15 0.96 -0.81
C PRO A 40 -16.58 2.34 -0.46
N LYS A 41 -15.26 2.46 -0.36
CA LYS A 41 -14.55 3.73 -0.12
C LYS A 41 -14.04 4.38 -1.41
N GLY A 42 -14.28 3.80 -2.58
CA GLY A 42 -13.92 4.37 -3.88
C GLY A 42 -12.43 4.71 -3.98
N ILE A 43 -11.57 3.78 -3.54
CA ILE A 43 -10.13 4.03 -3.56
C ILE A 43 -9.60 4.10 -4.99
N ASP A 44 -8.88 5.18 -5.32
CA ASP A 44 -8.22 5.31 -6.62
C ASP A 44 -7.13 4.23 -6.78
N VAL A 45 -7.09 3.57 -7.94
CA VAL A 45 -6.05 2.61 -8.36
C VAL A 45 -4.64 3.17 -8.15
N LYS A 46 -4.43 4.48 -8.29
CA LYS A 46 -3.15 5.15 -8.02
C LYS A 46 -2.68 4.96 -6.57
N ASN A 47 -3.59 4.94 -5.60
CA ASN A 47 -3.26 4.71 -4.20
C ASN A 47 -2.85 3.26 -3.95
N ILE A 48 -3.50 2.32 -4.63
CA ILE A 48 -3.19 0.89 -4.58
C ILE A 48 -1.81 0.63 -5.20
N ALA A 49 -1.56 1.20 -6.39
CA ALA A 49 -0.27 1.12 -7.05
C ALA A 49 0.87 1.70 -6.18
N ARG A 50 0.60 2.83 -5.50
CA ARG A 50 1.54 3.40 -4.53
C ARG A 50 1.81 2.46 -3.37
N LEU A 51 0.77 1.86 -2.77
CA LEU A 51 0.91 0.89 -1.69
C LEU A 51 1.78 -0.29 -2.11
N ASN A 52 1.46 -0.92 -3.25
CA ASN A 52 2.18 -2.08 -3.77
C ASN A 52 3.65 -1.76 -4.01
N ARG A 53 3.95 -0.61 -4.63
CA ARG A 53 5.34 -0.17 -4.87
C ARG A 53 6.10 0.02 -3.56
N GLU A 54 5.48 0.63 -2.55
CA GLU A 54 6.10 0.82 -1.25
C GLU A 54 6.30 -0.49 -0.48
N PHE A 55 5.37 -1.42 -0.58
CA PHE A 55 5.50 -2.75 0.01
C PHE A 55 6.66 -3.54 -0.63
N VAL A 56 6.76 -3.55 -1.96
CA VAL A 56 7.89 -4.17 -2.68
C VAL A 56 9.21 -3.51 -2.25
N LYS A 57 9.27 -2.18 -2.21
CA LYS A 57 10.45 -1.44 -1.78
C LYS A 57 10.83 -1.74 -0.32
N ALA A 58 9.86 -1.92 0.56
CA ALA A 58 10.09 -2.19 1.98
C ALA A 58 10.58 -3.63 2.26
N ASN A 59 10.41 -4.55 1.30
CA ASN A 59 10.84 -5.95 1.41
C ASN A 59 12.08 -6.27 0.59
N LEU A 60 12.27 -5.61 -0.57
CA LEU A 60 13.37 -5.88 -1.51
C LEU A 60 14.36 -4.72 -1.63
N GLY A 61 14.00 -3.52 -1.17
CA GLY A 61 14.89 -2.36 -1.16
C GLY A 61 15.94 -2.47 -0.06
N LYS A 62 17.12 -1.89 -0.29
CA LYS A 62 18.13 -1.75 0.77
C LYS A 62 17.53 -0.94 1.91
N SER A 63 17.54 -1.49 3.13
CA SER A 63 17.32 -0.71 4.34
C SER A 63 18.40 0.38 4.34
N LYS A 64 17.97 1.64 4.31
CA LYS A 64 18.88 2.76 4.53
C LYS A 64 19.21 2.86 6.01
#